data_AF-A0A3B9HNC3-F1
#
_entry.id   AF-A0A3B9HNC3-F1
#
_cell.length_a   1.000
_cell.length_b   1.000
_cell.length_c   1.000
_cell.angle_alpha   90.00
_cell.angle_beta   90.00
_cell.angle_gamma   90.00
#
_symmetry.space_group_name_H-M   'P 1'
#
loop_
_entity.id
_entity.type
_entity.pdbx_description
1 polymer ?
#
loop_
_entity_poly.entity_id
_entity_poly.type
_entity_poly.pdbx_seq_one_letter_code
_entity_poly.pdbx_strand_id
1 'polypeptide(L)'
;MLKGTKNKWIYLAYYFRQLDQDKMRRFVRFASEKTGRSRWSLWADAIRSVFRYNTGLIDYFLFRFYEKTPEERAAWAGTGFMYEYHLAMNPLDARDILANKIRFYEKYDQFVVHAHCTIDDLHANNEQAVKVLRHPTDKLVLKDALGQCGWGIEVISKKEFSPEQLVSHMEQKGYDLAEVFIDQHEVLQELSPSGLNTLRVITQLNDHGGVDYLGARLRITINSQVDNMASGNMAAPVDLNTGVVSGPAVFSDITKEPVHVHPISGLTIPGLQLPHWPAVLRMTKEAALLHPENRSVGWDIALTPAGPELIEGNHNWCKLLWQLPVQTGLKDVLLTYLK
;
A
#
# COMPACT_ATOMS: atom_id res chain seq x y z
N MET A 1 -4.51 -4.98 27.32
CA MET A 1 -3.98 -6.36 27.37
C MET A 1 -4.85 -7.20 26.45
N LEU A 2 -4.44 -7.41 25.19
CA LEU A 2 -5.25 -8.12 24.19
C LEU A 2 -5.51 -9.56 24.67
N LYS A 3 -6.75 -9.81 25.13
CA LYS A 3 -7.28 -11.14 25.43
C LYS A 3 -7.40 -11.90 24.11
N GLY A 4 -6.34 -12.64 23.80
CA GLY A 4 -6.29 -13.48 22.62
C GLY A 4 -4.87 -13.97 22.43
N THR A 5 -4.42 -14.89 23.28
CA THR A 5 -3.37 -15.83 22.89
C THR A 5 -3.92 -16.73 21.79
N LYS A 6 -4.20 -16.16 20.61
CA LYS A 6 -4.19 -16.92 19.36
C LYS A 6 -2.84 -17.61 19.34
N ASN A 7 -2.86 -18.93 19.24
CA ASN A 7 -1.69 -19.76 19.45
C ASN A 7 -0.58 -19.28 18.50
N LYS A 8 0.48 -18.65 19.02
CA LYS A 8 1.58 -18.08 18.21
C LYS A 8 2.25 -19.16 17.34
N TRP A 9 2.09 -20.43 17.70
CA TRP A 9 2.46 -21.57 16.86
C TRP A 9 1.66 -21.64 15.54
N ILE A 10 0.38 -21.29 15.55
CA ILE A 10 -0.45 -21.20 14.33
C ILE A 10 0.07 -20.07 13.43
N TYR A 11 0.39 -18.90 13.99
CA TYR A 11 0.99 -17.81 13.22
C TYR A 11 2.34 -18.23 12.62
N LEU A 12 3.20 -18.88 13.42
CA LEU A 12 4.48 -19.37 12.94
C LEU A 12 4.31 -20.38 11.80
N ALA A 13 3.41 -21.36 11.94
CA ALA A 13 3.12 -22.34 10.89
C ALA A 13 2.60 -21.65 9.61
N TYR A 14 1.71 -20.67 9.77
CA TYR A 14 1.22 -19.85 8.65
C TYR A 14 2.36 -19.08 7.97
N TYR A 15 3.26 -18.47 8.74
CA TYR A 15 4.41 -17.75 8.21
C TYR A 15 5.36 -18.66 7.43
N PHE A 16 5.61 -19.89 7.90
CA PHE A 16 6.40 -20.86 7.13
C PHE A 16 5.71 -21.26 5.83
N ARG A 17 4.39 -21.44 5.84
CA ARG A 17 3.62 -21.79 4.64
C ARG A 17 3.66 -20.69 3.58
N GLN A 18 3.65 -19.42 3.98
CA GLN A 18 3.62 -18.26 3.07
C GLN A 18 5.02 -17.68 2.77
N LEU A 19 6.08 -18.29 3.28
CA LEU A 19 7.42 -17.73 3.20
C LEU A 19 7.97 -17.81 1.76
N ASP A 20 8.32 -16.66 1.21
CA ASP A 20 9.20 -16.58 0.04
C ASP A 20 10.61 -17.04 0.44
N GLN A 21 10.91 -18.30 0.13
CA GLN A 21 12.14 -18.97 0.56
C GLN A 21 13.38 -18.35 -0.09
N ASP A 22 13.29 -17.88 -1.33
CA ASP A 22 14.40 -17.29 -2.06
C ASP A 22 14.78 -15.94 -1.47
N LYS A 23 13.77 -15.08 -1.27
CA LYS A 23 13.94 -13.79 -0.58
C LYS A 23 14.50 -14.00 0.82
N MET A 24 13.98 -14.96 1.58
CA MET A 24 14.44 -15.24 2.93
C MET A 24 15.90 -15.72 2.95
N ARG A 25 16.28 -16.66 2.09
CA ARG A 25 17.67 -17.14 1.97
C ARG A 25 18.63 -15.99 1.66
N ARG A 26 18.24 -15.11 0.73
CA ARG A 26 19.02 -13.92 0.36
C ARG A 26 19.20 -12.97 1.55
N PHE A 27 18.13 -12.67 2.28
CA PHE A 27 18.18 -11.76 3.43
C PHE A 27 18.98 -12.31 4.61
N VAL A 28 18.86 -13.60 4.89
CA VAL A 28 19.67 -14.28 5.92
C VAL A 28 21.15 -14.24 5.56
N ARG A 29 21.49 -14.49 4.28
CA ARG A 29 22.87 -14.39 3.80
C ARG A 29 23.42 -12.98 3.99
N PHE A 30 22.69 -11.97 3.51
CA PHE A 30 23.09 -10.56 3.65
C PHE A 30 23.30 -10.16 5.11
N ALA A 31 22.37 -10.48 6.00
CA ALA A 31 22.50 -10.16 7.42
C ALA A 31 23.67 -10.91 8.09
N SER A 32 23.95 -12.13 7.66
CA SER A 32 25.10 -12.93 8.14
C SER A 32 26.43 -12.29 7.72
N GLU A 33 26.55 -11.88 6.45
CA GLU A 33 27.73 -11.18 5.92
C GLU A 33 27.92 -9.82 6.60
N LYS A 34 26.85 -9.08 6.83
CA LYS A 34 26.87 -7.74 7.44
C LYS A 34 27.25 -7.76 8.94
N THR A 35 26.80 -8.77 9.67
CA THR A 35 26.99 -8.83 11.15
C THR A 35 28.06 -9.80 11.62
N GLY A 36 28.56 -10.67 10.74
CA GLY A 36 29.41 -11.81 11.12
C GLY A 36 28.70 -12.93 11.89
N ARG A 37 27.39 -12.79 12.16
CA ARG A 37 26.61 -13.80 12.88
C ARG A 37 26.34 -15.00 11.97
N SER A 38 26.29 -16.20 12.55
CA SER A 38 25.93 -17.40 11.80
C SER A 38 24.47 -17.34 11.34
N ARG A 39 24.20 -17.88 10.14
CA ARG A 39 22.84 -17.95 9.56
C ARG A 39 21.84 -18.64 10.50
N TRP A 40 22.27 -19.70 11.21
CA TRP A 40 21.47 -20.38 12.22
C TRP A 40 21.09 -19.48 13.39
N SER A 41 22.02 -18.67 13.89
CA SER A 41 21.74 -17.75 15.00
C SER A 41 20.72 -16.66 14.61
N LEU A 42 20.77 -16.19 13.36
CA LEU A 42 19.81 -15.21 12.82
C LEU A 42 18.42 -15.82 12.67
N TRP A 43 18.34 -17.06 12.16
CA TRP A 43 17.09 -17.81 12.06
C TRP A 43 16.45 -18.07 13.43
N ALA A 44 17.23 -18.51 14.41
CA ALA A 44 16.74 -18.73 15.76
C ALA A 44 16.24 -17.43 16.43
N ASP A 45 16.95 -16.32 16.20
CA ASP A 45 16.56 -14.99 16.71
C ASP A 45 15.30 -14.46 16.02
N ALA A 46 15.13 -14.71 14.72
CA ALA A 46 13.90 -14.40 13.98
C ALA A 46 12.70 -15.18 14.54
N ILE A 47 12.83 -16.50 14.76
CA ILE A 47 11.78 -17.33 15.39
C ILE A 47 11.46 -16.81 16.79
N ARG A 48 12.47 -16.53 17.63
CA ARG A 48 12.27 -15.95 18.96
C ARG A 48 11.53 -14.61 18.90
N SER A 49 11.81 -13.80 17.88
CA SER A 49 11.17 -12.50 17.67
C SER A 49 9.69 -12.61 17.30
N VAL A 50 9.26 -13.69 16.62
CA VAL A 50 7.83 -13.99 16.41
C VAL A 50 7.11 -14.08 17.76
N PHE A 51 7.66 -14.85 18.69
CA PHE A 51 7.05 -15.06 20.01
C PHE A 51 7.14 -13.82 20.91
N ARG A 52 8.29 -13.13 20.93
CA ARG A 52 8.52 -12.00 21.84
C ARG A 52 7.84 -10.70 21.37
N TYR A 53 7.86 -10.40 20.07
CA TYR A 53 7.45 -9.09 19.54
C TYR A 53 6.18 -9.14 18.66
N ASN A 54 5.58 -10.33 18.49
CA ASN A 54 4.41 -10.55 17.62
C ASN A 54 4.68 -10.14 16.15
N THR A 55 5.83 -10.58 15.64
CA THR A 55 6.32 -10.31 14.28
C THR A 55 6.13 -11.53 13.37
N GLY A 56 6.13 -11.32 12.05
CA GLY A 56 6.35 -12.38 11.08
C GLY A 56 7.84 -12.72 10.96
N LEU A 57 8.17 -13.89 10.43
CA LEU A 57 9.58 -14.32 10.28
C LEU A 57 10.41 -13.33 9.44
N ILE A 58 9.84 -12.87 8.32
CA ILE A 58 10.52 -11.95 7.41
C ILE A 58 10.69 -10.54 8.00
N ASP A 59 9.83 -10.14 8.95
CA ASP A 59 9.87 -8.82 9.58
C ASP A 59 11.18 -8.59 10.35
N TYR A 60 11.74 -9.66 10.94
CA TYR A 60 13.05 -9.60 11.60
C TYR A 60 14.12 -9.02 10.68
N PHE A 61 14.10 -9.42 9.41
CA PHE A 61 15.06 -8.97 8.43
C PHE A 61 14.70 -7.59 7.89
N LEU A 62 13.42 -7.39 7.53
CA LEU A 62 12.91 -6.13 6.97
C LEU A 62 13.12 -4.94 7.92
N PHE A 63 12.91 -5.14 9.22
CA PHE A 63 13.13 -4.12 10.26
C PHE A 63 14.55 -4.11 10.81
N ARG A 64 15.45 -4.93 10.24
CA ARG A 64 16.86 -5.04 10.63
C ARG A 64 17.02 -5.29 12.13
N PHE A 65 16.21 -6.19 12.69
CA PHE A 65 16.26 -6.54 14.12
C PHE A 65 17.63 -7.09 14.52
N TYR A 66 18.38 -7.69 13.59
CA TYR A 66 19.73 -8.16 13.82
C TYR A 66 20.74 -7.05 14.19
N GLU A 67 20.38 -5.77 14.01
CA GLU A 67 21.16 -4.58 14.39
C GLU A 67 20.56 -3.84 15.59
N LYS A 68 19.44 -4.32 16.15
CA LYS A 68 18.66 -3.60 17.17
C LYS A 68 18.67 -4.27 18.54
N THR A 69 18.61 -3.46 19.59
CA THR A 69 18.41 -3.92 20.96
C THR A 69 17.00 -4.47 21.16
N PRO A 70 16.75 -5.26 22.22
CA PRO A 70 15.40 -5.74 22.54
C PRO A 70 14.36 -4.61 22.70
N GLU A 71 14.77 -3.47 23.23
CA GLU A 71 13.92 -2.29 23.47
C GLU A 71 13.54 -1.64 22.13
N GLU A 72 14.52 -1.42 21.26
CA GLU A 72 14.26 -0.89 19.91
C GLU A 72 13.34 -1.81 19.11
N ARG A 73 13.54 -3.14 19.19
CA ARG A 73 12.68 -4.13 18.51
C ARG A 73 11.23 -4.07 19.00
N ALA A 74 11.00 -3.80 20.29
CA ALA A 74 9.66 -3.78 20.86
C ALA A 74 8.79 -2.65 20.29
N ALA A 75 9.40 -1.55 19.85
CA ALA A 75 8.74 -0.40 19.25
C ALA A 75 8.23 -0.65 17.82
N TRP A 76 8.63 -1.74 17.14
CA TRP A 76 8.19 -2.03 15.78
C TRP A 76 6.88 -2.82 15.75
N ALA A 77 5.95 -2.36 14.92
CA ALA A 77 4.70 -3.06 14.65
C ALA A 77 4.93 -4.16 13.61
N GLY A 78 4.92 -5.42 14.08
CA GLY A 78 5.10 -6.63 13.26
C GLY A 78 3.81 -7.17 12.65
N THR A 79 3.94 -8.20 11.80
CA THR A 79 2.81 -8.81 11.06
C THR A 79 1.70 -9.29 11.99
N GLY A 80 2.05 -10.02 13.07
CA GLY A 80 1.07 -10.52 14.03
C GLY A 80 0.35 -9.39 14.77
N PHE A 81 1.11 -8.40 15.26
CA PHE A 81 0.54 -7.23 15.91
C PHE A 81 -0.41 -6.45 14.99
N MET A 82 0.02 -6.18 13.76
CA MET A 82 -0.77 -5.42 12.78
C MET A 82 -2.04 -6.15 12.36
N TYR A 83 -1.99 -7.48 12.25
CA TYR A 83 -3.19 -8.28 12.01
C TYR A 83 -4.23 -8.13 13.13
N GLU A 84 -3.78 -8.20 14.39
CA GLU A 84 -4.66 -8.00 15.56
C GLU A 84 -5.20 -6.57 15.62
N TYR A 85 -4.35 -5.58 15.38
CA TYR A 85 -4.72 -4.16 15.35
C TYR A 85 -5.77 -3.88 14.28
N HIS A 86 -5.56 -4.34 13.03
CA HIS A 86 -6.52 -4.13 11.95
C HIS A 86 -7.84 -4.86 12.19
N LEU A 87 -7.85 -6.03 12.84
CA LEU A 87 -9.10 -6.68 13.23
C LEU A 87 -9.89 -5.89 14.26
N ALA A 88 -9.19 -5.22 15.20
CA ALA A 88 -9.83 -4.37 16.20
C ALA A 88 -10.35 -3.06 15.57
N MET A 89 -9.62 -2.49 14.61
CA MET A 89 -9.97 -1.22 13.99
C MET A 89 -10.98 -1.36 12.84
N ASN A 90 -10.91 -2.47 12.09
CA ASN A 90 -11.72 -2.70 10.90
C ASN A 90 -12.35 -4.11 10.98
N PRO A 91 -13.53 -4.23 11.62
CA PRO A 91 -14.24 -5.49 11.81
C PRO A 91 -14.51 -6.24 10.50
N LEU A 92 -14.58 -7.58 10.57
CA LEU A 92 -14.72 -8.45 9.38
C LEU A 92 -16.01 -8.22 8.60
N ASP A 93 -17.10 -7.87 9.29
CA ASP A 93 -18.43 -7.61 8.76
C ASP A 93 -18.56 -6.22 8.11
N ALA A 94 -17.65 -5.29 8.41
CA ALA A 94 -17.70 -3.92 7.89
C ALA A 94 -16.62 -3.61 6.83
N ARG A 95 -15.51 -4.35 6.82
CA ARG A 95 -14.33 -4.00 5.99
C ARG A 95 -14.40 -4.40 4.53
N ASP A 96 -15.44 -5.12 4.13
CA ASP A 96 -15.58 -5.60 2.75
C ASP A 96 -15.71 -4.45 1.73
N ILE A 97 -16.28 -3.31 2.14
CA ILE A 97 -16.34 -2.08 1.34
C ILE A 97 -14.95 -1.55 0.94
N LEU A 98 -13.91 -1.91 1.69
CA LEU A 98 -12.51 -1.56 1.40
C LEU A 98 -11.77 -2.72 0.71
N ALA A 99 -12.28 -3.94 0.81
CA ALA A 99 -11.63 -5.12 0.24
C ALA A 99 -12.02 -5.33 -1.24
N ASN A 100 -13.25 -4.98 -1.61
CA ASN A 100 -13.76 -5.10 -2.97
C ASN A 100 -13.79 -3.73 -3.66
N LYS A 101 -13.08 -3.60 -4.79
CA LYS A 101 -12.94 -2.33 -5.50
C LYS A 101 -14.23 -1.79 -6.11
N ILE A 102 -15.10 -2.66 -6.59
CA ILE A 102 -16.40 -2.26 -7.15
C ILE A 102 -17.24 -1.65 -6.03
N ARG A 103 -17.36 -2.34 -4.88
CA ARG A 103 -18.05 -1.81 -3.69
C ARG A 103 -17.40 -0.53 -3.17
N PHE A 104 -16.07 -0.45 -3.23
CA PHE A 104 -15.35 0.76 -2.87
C PHE A 104 -15.77 1.95 -3.75
N TYR A 105 -15.81 1.79 -5.06
CA TYR A 105 -16.23 2.86 -5.96
C TYR A 105 -17.70 3.23 -5.80
N GLU A 106 -18.58 2.28 -5.52
CA GLU A 106 -19.98 2.57 -5.19
C GLU A 106 -20.15 3.38 -3.91
N LYS A 107 -19.29 3.17 -2.91
CA LYS A 107 -19.40 3.81 -1.59
C LYS A 107 -18.62 5.10 -1.45
N TYR A 108 -17.56 5.25 -2.25
CA TYR A 108 -16.67 6.40 -2.25
C TYR A 108 -16.70 7.15 -3.59
N ASP A 109 -17.80 7.06 -4.35
CA ASP A 109 -17.93 7.59 -5.72
C ASP A 109 -17.55 9.08 -5.79
N GLN A 110 -17.93 9.87 -4.79
CA GLN A 110 -17.63 11.31 -4.72
C GLN A 110 -16.12 11.63 -4.65
N PHE A 111 -15.27 10.65 -4.36
CA PHE A 111 -13.82 10.79 -4.29
C PHE A 111 -13.08 10.06 -5.41
N VAL A 112 -13.81 9.40 -6.32
CA VAL A 112 -13.26 8.61 -7.45
C VAL A 112 -13.63 9.34 -8.74
N VAL A 113 -12.64 9.96 -9.37
CA VAL A 113 -12.88 10.84 -10.53
C VAL A 113 -12.70 10.11 -11.85
N HIS A 114 -11.72 9.20 -11.93
CA HIS A 114 -11.51 8.41 -13.15
C HIS A 114 -12.75 7.58 -13.52
N ALA A 115 -13.08 7.58 -14.81
CA ALA A 115 -14.13 6.74 -15.35
C ALA A 115 -13.76 5.26 -15.20
N HIS A 116 -14.70 4.47 -14.74
CA HIS A 116 -14.55 3.04 -14.52
C HIS A 116 -15.86 2.32 -14.82
N CYS A 117 -15.77 1.06 -15.19
CA CYS A 117 -16.94 0.21 -15.42
C CYS A 117 -16.60 -1.25 -15.14
N THR A 118 -17.60 -2.00 -14.72
CA THR A 118 -17.52 -3.45 -14.56
C THR A 118 -17.64 -4.17 -15.90
N ILE A 119 -17.37 -5.46 -15.93
CA ILE A 119 -17.64 -6.29 -17.10
C ILE A 119 -19.14 -6.36 -17.45
N ASP A 120 -20.01 -6.34 -16.43
CA ASP A 120 -21.46 -6.32 -16.61
C ASP A 120 -21.93 -5.01 -17.26
N ASP A 121 -21.30 -3.89 -16.91
CA ASP A 121 -21.55 -2.60 -17.55
C ASP A 121 -21.21 -2.64 -19.04
N LEU A 122 -20.10 -3.30 -19.41
CA LEU A 122 -19.67 -3.47 -20.80
C LEU A 122 -20.65 -4.36 -21.59
N HIS A 123 -21.09 -5.48 -21.00
CA HIS A 123 -22.13 -6.35 -21.57
C HIS A 123 -23.44 -5.59 -21.79
N ALA A 124 -23.85 -4.76 -20.82
CA ALA A 124 -25.06 -3.96 -20.90
C ALA A 124 -24.93 -2.72 -21.80
N ASN A 125 -23.70 -2.37 -22.22
CA ASN A 125 -23.36 -1.13 -22.94
C ASN A 125 -24.01 0.12 -22.29
N ASN A 126 -23.91 0.20 -20.96
CA ASN A 126 -24.57 1.25 -20.19
C ASN A 126 -23.73 2.55 -20.14
N GLU A 127 -24.20 3.53 -19.38
CA GLU A 127 -23.55 4.85 -19.29
C GLU A 127 -22.09 4.76 -18.81
N GLN A 128 -21.77 3.87 -17.86
CA GLN A 128 -20.40 3.73 -17.35
C GLN A 128 -19.46 3.13 -18.38
N ALA A 129 -19.90 2.07 -19.09
CA ALA A 129 -19.16 1.52 -20.22
C ALA A 129 -18.93 2.57 -21.31
N VAL A 130 -19.94 3.35 -21.65
CA VAL A 130 -19.81 4.43 -22.64
C VAL A 130 -18.81 5.49 -22.18
N LYS A 131 -18.82 5.88 -20.90
CA LYS A 131 -17.84 6.83 -20.32
C LYS A 131 -16.41 6.32 -20.48
N VAL A 132 -16.14 5.06 -20.13
CA VAL A 132 -14.81 4.44 -20.27
C VAL A 132 -14.39 4.32 -21.73
N LEU A 133 -15.25 3.75 -22.58
CA LEU A 133 -14.95 3.49 -23.99
C LEU A 133 -14.80 4.78 -24.80
N ARG A 134 -15.49 5.86 -24.46
CA ARG A 134 -15.36 7.15 -25.15
C ARG A 134 -14.36 8.11 -24.51
N HIS A 135 -13.74 7.74 -23.39
CA HIS A 135 -12.76 8.59 -22.74
C HIS A 135 -11.60 8.95 -23.70
N PRO A 136 -11.07 10.18 -23.68
CA PRO A 136 -10.01 10.60 -24.62
C PRO A 136 -8.70 9.79 -24.49
N THR A 137 -8.43 9.24 -23.31
CA THR A 137 -7.25 8.38 -23.13
C THR A 137 -7.35 7.10 -23.94
N ASP A 138 -6.22 6.67 -24.47
CA ASP A 138 -6.10 5.42 -25.21
C ASP A 138 -5.90 4.22 -24.29
N LYS A 139 -5.40 4.43 -23.08
CA LYS A 139 -5.01 3.34 -22.17
C LYS A 139 -6.15 2.98 -21.23
N LEU A 140 -6.39 1.68 -21.09
CA LEU A 140 -7.26 1.11 -20.06
C LEU A 140 -6.45 0.27 -19.10
N VAL A 141 -6.90 0.23 -17.84
CA VAL A 141 -6.37 -0.60 -16.78
C VAL A 141 -7.43 -1.66 -16.47
N LEU A 142 -7.11 -2.93 -16.72
CA LEU A 142 -7.97 -4.07 -16.43
C LEU A 142 -7.51 -4.77 -15.17
N LYS A 143 -8.43 -5.12 -14.28
CA LYS A 143 -8.10 -5.80 -13.02
C LYS A 143 -9.26 -6.62 -12.44
N ASP A 144 -8.89 -7.49 -11.50
CA ASP A 144 -9.80 -8.19 -10.58
C ASP A 144 -10.12 -7.27 -9.37
N ALA A 145 -11.39 -7.09 -9.07
CA ALA A 145 -11.89 -6.25 -7.99
C ALA A 145 -11.49 -6.71 -6.59
N LEU A 146 -11.16 -8.00 -6.43
CA LEU A 146 -10.62 -8.57 -5.18
C LEU A 146 -9.08 -8.58 -5.16
N GLY A 147 -8.44 -8.25 -6.27
CA GLY A 147 -7.00 -8.16 -6.41
C GLY A 147 -6.41 -7.10 -5.47
N GLN A 148 -5.38 -7.49 -4.71
CA GLN A 148 -4.61 -6.59 -3.85
C GLN A 148 -3.17 -6.42 -4.36
N CYS A 149 -2.52 -5.32 -3.98
CA CYS A 149 -1.08 -5.10 -4.20
C CYS A 149 -0.64 -4.98 -5.68
N GLY A 150 -1.57 -4.67 -6.60
CA GLY A 150 -1.29 -4.51 -8.03
C GLY A 150 -1.01 -5.81 -8.79
N TRP A 151 -1.28 -6.96 -8.17
CA TRP A 151 -1.25 -8.25 -8.85
C TRP A 151 -2.52 -8.41 -9.67
N GLY A 152 -2.39 -8.82 -10.94
CA GLY A 152 -3.54 -8.94 -11.85
C GLY A 152 -4.00 -7.60 -12.42
N ILE A 153 -3.08 -6.66 -12.66
CA ILE A 153 -3.34 -5.47 -13.45
C ILE A 153 -2.74 -5.66 -14.84
N GLU A 154 -3.51 -5.30 -15.86
CA GLU A 154 -3.07 -5.24 -17.26
C GLU A 154 -3.39 -3.88 -17.85
N VAL A 155 -2.38 -3.21 -18.41
CA VAL A 155 -2.57 -1.95 -19.13
C VAL A 155 -2.62 -2.25 -20.63
N ILE A 156 -3.75 -1.95 -21.25
CA ILE A 156 -3.99 -2.20 -22.68
C ILE A 156 -4.24 -0.90 -23.45
N SER A 157 -4.06 -0.92 -24.77
CA SER A 157 -4.58 0.13 -25.65
C SER A 157 -6.00 -0.22 -26.07
N LYS A 158 -6.95 0.70 -25.82
CA LYS A 158 -8.34 0.58 -26.24
C LYS A 158 -8.50 0.41 -27.76
N LYS A 159 -7.60 0.98 -28.56
CA LYS A 159 -7.64 0.86 -30.03
C LYS A 159 -7.39 -0.56 -30.54
N GLU A 160 -6.79 -1.41 -29.72
CA GLU A 160 -6.51 -2.81 -30.08
C GLU A 160 -7.74 -3.71 -29.93
N PHE A 161 -8.83 -3.21 -29.33
CA PHE A 161 -10.01 -3.99 -28.99
C PHE A 161 -11.30 -3.32 -29.50
N SER A 162 -12.18 -4.09 -30.13
CA SER A 162 -13.62 -3.76 -30.15
C SER A 162 -14.22 -3.96 -28.75
N PRO A 163 -15.37 -3.36 -28.42
CA PRO A 163 -16.04 -3.62 -27.14
C PRO A 163 -16.26 -5.11 -26.84
N GLU A 164 -16.64 -5.90 -27.84
CA GLU A 164 -16.86 -7.34 -27.72
C GLU A 164 -15.56 -8.11 -27.48
N GLN A 165 -14.47 -7.68 -28.15
CA GLN A 165 -13.14 -8.24 -27.93
C GLN A 165 -12.60 -7.92 -26.54
N LEU A 166 -12.87 -6.71 -26.04
CA LEU A 166 -12.49 -6.29 -24.70
C LEU A 166 -13.17 -7.16 -23.63
N VAL A 167 -14.49 -7.34 -23.75
CA VAL A 167 -15.26 -8.23 -22.85
C VAL A 167 -14.71 -9.65 -22.88
N SER A 168 -14.52 -10.22 -24.08
CA SER A 168 -13.98 -11.58 -24.24
C SER A 168 -12.60 -11.73 -23.59
N HIS A 169 -11.73 -10.71 -23.72
CA HIS A 169 -10.41 -10.69 -23.11
C HIS A 169 -10.48 -10.63 -21.58
N MET A 170 -11.34 -9.78 -21.04
CA MET A 170 -11.57 -9.67 -19.60
C MET A 170 -12.07 -10.99 -19.00
N GLU A 171 -13.05 -11.65 -19.63
CA GLU A 171 -13.55 -12.97 -19.19
C GLU A 171 -12.47 -14.04 -19.21
N GLN A 172 -11.68 -14.11 -20.28
CA GLN A 172 -10.62 -15.10 -20.41
C GLN A 172 -9.52 -14.94 -19.35
N LYS A 173 -9.23 -13.69 -18.98
CA LYS A 173 -8.18 -13.35 -18.01
C LYS A 173 -8.69 -13.27 -16.57
N GLY A 174 -10.00 -13.24 -16.36
CA GLY A 174 -10.63 -13.11 -15.04
C GLY A 174 -10.60 -11.69 -14.50
N TYR A 175 -10.69 -10.67 -15.38
CA TYR A 175 -10.87 -9.28 -14.97
C TYR A 175 -12.35 -8.93 -14.94
N ASP A 176 -12.79 -8.22 -13.91
CA ASP A 176 -14.18 -7.80 -13.72
C ASP A 176 -14.33 -6.27 -13.67
N LEU A 177 -13.22 -5.52 -13.73
CA LEU A 177 -13.17 -4.07 -13.65
C LEU A 177 -12.22 -3.48 -14.72
N ALA A 178 -12.72 -2.46 -15.42
CA ALA A 178 -11.97 -1.67 -16.38
C ALA A 178 -11.97 -0.18 -15.99
N GLU A 179 -10.80 0.44 -16.02
CA GLU A 179 -10.60 1.83 -15.65
C GLU A 179 -9.88 2.61 -16.74
N VAL A 180 -10.22 3.88 -16.87
CA VAL A 180 -9.39 4.79 -17.67
C VAL A 180 -8.05 4.99 -16.97
N PHE A 181 -6.97 4.98 -17.75
CA PHE A 181 -5.65 5.26 -17.20
C PHE A 181 -5.58 6.68 -16.65
N ILE A 182 -5.10 6.82 -15.42
CA ILE A 182 -5.03 8.10 -14.71
C ILE A 182 -3.76 8.82 -15.09
N ASP A 183 -3.92 10.06 -15.56
CA ASP A 183 -2.81 10.97 -15.77
C ASP A 183 -2.44 11.66 -14.46
N GLN A 184 -1.26 11.33 -13.93
CA GLN A 184 -0.73 11.96 -12.73
C GLN A 184 -0.26 13.39 -13.00
N HIS A 185 -0.23 14.19 -11.95
CA HIS A 185 0.23 15.57 -11.96
C HIS A 185 1.68 15.68 -12.48
N GLU A 186 1.99 16.77 -13.20
CA GLU A 186 3.28 17.00 -13.87
C GLU A 186 4.50 16.77 -12.96
N VAL A 187 4.45 17.27 -11.72
CA VAL A 187 5.48 17.05 -10.68
C VAL A 187 5.81 15.56 -10.46
N LEU A 188 4.81 14.68 -10.44
CA LEU A 188 5.03 13.23 -10.30
C LEU A 188 5.42 12.58 -11.63
N GLN A 189 4.90 13.11 -12.74
CA GLN A 189 5.24 12.66 -14.08
C GLN A 189 6.72 12.90 -14.40
N GLU A 190 7.28 14.03 -13.98
CA GLU A 190 8.70 14.34 -14.06
C GLU A 190 9.52 13.39 -13.18
N LEU A 191 9.08 13.17 -11.93
CA LEU A 191 9.76 12.27 -10.99
C LEU A 191 9.90 10.86 -11.56
N SER A 192 8.79 10.26 -12.01
CA SER A 192 8.81 8.94 -12.64
C SER A 192 7.58 8.72 -13.54
N PRO A 193 7.76 8.69 -14.88
CA PRO A 193 6.66 8.47 -15.82
C PRO A 193 6.34 6.98 -16.04
N SER A 194 7.04 6.06 -15.36
CA SER A 194 6.98 4.62 -15.67
C SER A 194 5.67 3.94 -15.26
N GLY A 195 4.95 4.54 -14.31
CA GLY A 195 3.64 4.14 -13.84
C GLY A 195 3.03 5.23 -12.96
N LEU A 196 1.87 4.95 -12.39
CA LEU A 196 1.19 5.87 -11.48
C LEU A 196 1.90 5.87 -10.12
N ASN A 197 2.53 6.99 -9.75
CA ASN A 197 3.08 7.18 -8.41
C ASN A 197 1.95 7.60 -7.48
N THR A 198 1.66 6.83 -6.44
CA THR A 198 0.57 7.16 -5.52
C THR A 198 1.05 7.61 -4.15
N LEU A 199 0.21 8.40 -3.51
CA LEU A 199 0.37 8.82 -2.14
C LEU A 199 -0.47 7.92 -1.23
N ARG A 200 0.18 7.26 -0.27
CA ARG A 200 -0.47 6.61 0.86
C ARG A 200 -0.71 7.63 1.97
N VAL A 201 -1.94 7.81 2.42
CA VAL A 201 -2.28 8.51 3.67
C VAL A 201 -2.96 7.54 4.62
N ILE A 202 -2.50 7.47 5.87
CA ILE A 202 -3.06 6.56 6.87
C ILE A 202 -3.84 7.37 7.90
N THR A 203 -5.13 7.10 8.01
CA THR A 203 -6.04 7.75 8.95
C THR A 203 -6.45 6.80 10.07
N GLN A 204 -6.70 7.36 11.25
CA GLN A 204 -7.24 6.68 12.41
C GLN A 204 -8.40 7.49 13.00
N LEU A 205 -9.55 6.86 13.18
CA LEU A 205 -10.67 7.46 13.90
C LEU A 205 -10.40 7.42 15.41
N ASN A 206 -10.43 8.60 16.02
CA ASN A 206 -10.25 8.76 17.45
C ASN A 206 -11.60 8.70 18.19
N ASP A 207 -11.55 8.55 19.51
CA ASP A 207 -12.76 8.41 20.33
C ASP A 207 -13.53 9.73 20.54
N HIS A 208 -13.01 10.83 20.00
CA HIS A 208 -13.68 12.13 19.99
C HIS A 208 -14.47 12.36 18.68
N GLY A 209 -14.58 11.35 17.82
CA GLY A 209 -15.25 11.45 16.52
C GLY A 209 -14.43 12.19 15.47
N GLY A 210 -13.13 12.39 15.71
CA GLY A 210 -12.19 13.01 14.79
C GLY A 210 -11.31 12.01 14.03
N VAL A 211 -10.50 12.56 13.12
CA VAL A 211 -9.53 11.81 12.32
C VAL A 211 -8.13 12.25 12.69
N ASP A 212 -7.31 11.31 13.14
CA ASP A 212 -5.87 11.47 13.33
C ASP A 212 -5.12 10.92 12.11
N TYR A 213 -4.04 11.58 11.71
CA TYR A 213 -3.19 11.11 10.62
C TYR A 213 -1.96 10.39 11.18
N LEU A 214 -1.85 9.09 10.90
CA LEU A 214 -0.75 8.26 11.37
C LEU A 214 0.52 8.42 10.51
N GLY A 215 0.39 8.91 9.28
CA GLY A 215 1.51 9.18 8.39
C GLY A 215 1.11 9.23 6.92
N ALA A 216 2.00 9.80 6.11
CA ALA A 216 1.86 9.82 4.66
C ALA A 216 3.17 9.39 3.97
N ARG A 217 3.04 8.65 2.85
CA ARG A 217 4.17 8.06 2.13
C ARG A 217 3.96 8.17 0.63
N LEU A 218 4.94 8.69 -0.08
CA LEU A 218 4.92 8.67 -1.54
C LEU A 218 5.51 7.34 -2.01
N ARG A 219 4.76 6.56 -2.78
CA ARG A 219 5.26 5.39 -3.51
C ARG A 219 5.75 5.86 -4.88
N ILE A 220 6.95 5.45 -5.25
CA ILE A 220 7.65 5.95 -6.45
C ILE A 220 8.05 4.75 -7.31
N THR A 221 7.55 4.73 -8.55
CA THR A 221 7.79 3.68 -9.54
C THR A 221 9.21 3.73 -10.09
N ILE A 222 9.81 2.57 -10.37
CA ILE A 222 11.10 2.42 -11.05
C ILE A 222 10.90 1.42 -12.20
N ASN A 223 10.82 1.92 -13.44
CA ASN A 223 10.61 1.10 -14.64
C ASN A 223 9.46 0.08 -14.49
N SER A 224 8.38 0.49 -13.82
CA SER A 224 7.26 -0.39 -13.49
C SER A 224 5.94 0.33 -13.64
N GLN A 225 4.94 -0.37 -14.16
CA GLN A 225 3.57 0.16 -14.30
C GLN A 225 2.80 0.15 -12.97
N VAL A 226 3.29 -0.57 -11.95
CA VAL A 226 2.71 -0.63 -10.60
C VAL A 226 3.70 -0.03 -9.60
N ASP A 227 3.21 0.59 -8.52
CA ASP A 227 4.03 1.35 -7.56
C ASP A 227 4.26 0.64 -6.22
N ASN A 228 4.21 -0.69 -6.22
CA ASN A 228 4.40 -1.48 -5.01
C ASN A 228 5.88 -1.70 -4.67
N MET A 229 6.29 -1.48 -3.41
CA MET A 229 7.64 -1.75 -2.91
C MET A 229 8.07 -3.22 -3.07
N ALA A 230 7.11 -4.16 -3.09
CA ALA A 230 7.40 -5.58 -3.30
C ALA A 230 7.89 -5.87 -4.72
N SER A 231 7.55 -5.01 -5.69
CA SER A 231 7.94 -5.12 -7.11
C SER A 231 9.27 -4.42 -7.42
N GLY A 232 10.03 -4.03 -6.39
CA GLY A 232 11.32 -3.35 -6.54
C GLY A 232 11.26 -1.83 -6.57
N ASN A 233 10.06 -1.25 -6.46
CA ASN A 233 9.84 0.18 -6.28
C ASN A 233 10.22 0.65 -4.88
N MET A 234 10.13 1.97 -4.68
CA MET A 234 10.60 2.61 -3.46
C MET A 234 9.52 3.51 -2.86
N ALA A 235 9.67 3.86 -1.59
CA ALA A 235 8.76 4.76 -0.90
C ALA A 235 9.50 5.78 -0.06
N ALA A 236 9.04 7.02 -0.04
CA ALA A 236 9.63 8.12 0.70
C ALA A 236 8.66 8.67 1.77
N PRO A 237 9.16 9.16 2.92
CA PRO A 237 8.33 9.79 3.93
C PRO A 237 7.83 11.16 3.44
N VAL A 238 6.59 11.49 3.78
CA VAL A 238 5.99 12.80 3.54
C VAL A 238 5.67 13.44 4.89
N ASP A 239 6.06 14.70 5.07
CA ASP A 239 5.68 15.48 6.25
C ASP A 239 4.20 15.85 6.18
N LEU A 240 3.45 15.52 7.23
CA LEU A 240 1.99 15.69 7.24
C LEU A 240 1.55 17.16 7.26
N ASN A 241 2.39 18.06 7.80
CA ASN A 241 2.04 19.47 7.95
C ASN A 241 2.22 20.24 6.63
N THR A 242 3.19 19.83 5.82
CA THR A 242 3.64 20.57 4.64
C THR A 242 3.33 19.85 3.32
N GLY A 243 3.21 18.52 3.33
CA GLY A 243 3.11 17.73 2.11
C GLY A 243 4.43 17.60 1.35
N VAL A 244 5.54 17.95 1.97
CA VAL A 244 6.88 17.82 1.38
C VAL A 244 7.43 16.44 1.66
N VAL A 245 8.05 15.82 0.65
CA VAL A 245 8.83 14.58 0.83
C VAL A 245 10.02 14.88 1.73
N SER A 246 10.02 14.36 2.95
CA SER A 246 10.88 14.82 4.04
C SER A 246 12.19 14.04 4.20
N GLY A 247 12.38 12.99 3.41
CA GLY A 247 13.54 12.11 3.54
C GLY A 247 13.75 11.20 2.32
N PRO A 248 14.82 10.39 2.34
CA PRO A 248 15.16 9.51 1.23
C PRO A 248 14.09 8.43 1.00
N ALA A 249 14.05 7.92 -0.23
CA ALA A 249 13.26 6.76 -0.57
C ALA A 249 13.94 5.47 -0.12
N VAL A 250 13.16 4.51 0.36
CA VAL A 250 13.62 3.20 0.85
C VAL A 250 12.99 2.06 0.07
N PHE A 251 13.64 0.89 0.12
CA PHE A 251 13.16 -0.34 -0.50
C PHE A 251 12.67 -1.35 0.54
N SER A 252 11.84 -2.30 0.11
CA SER A 252 11.55 -3.50 0.91
C SER A 252 12.68 -4.55 0.81
N ASP A 253 13.62 -4.35 -0.11
CA ASP A 253 14.83 -5.15 -0.25
C ASP A 253 15.93 -4.63 0.66
N ILE A 254 16.23 -5.37 1.74
CA ILE A 254 17.20 -4.96 2.76
C ILE A 254 18.64 -4.87 2.23
N THR A 255 18.89 -5.40 1.02
CA THR A 255 20.20 -5.35 0.38
C THR A 255 20.45 -4.02 -0.34
N LYS A 256 19.41 -3.18 -0.47
CA LYS A 256 19.49 -1.85 -1.05
C LYS A 256 19.52 -0.81 0.08
N GLU A 257 20.41 0.16 -0.07
CA GLU A 257 20.45 1.32 0.82
C GLU A 257 19.43 2.39 0.38
N PRO A 258 19.00 3.29 1.29
CA PRO A 258 18.12 4.41 0.93
C PRO A 258 18.73 5.32 -0.16
N VAL A 259 17.87 5.89 -1.00
CA VAL A 259 18.28 6.75 -2.12
C VAL A 259 17.66 8.15 -2.02
N HIS A 260 18.46 9.16 -2.33
CA HIS A 260 18.03 10.57 -2.34
C HIS A 260 17.68 11.06 -3.76
N VAL A 261 18.08 10.31 -4.78
CA VAL A 261 17.89 10.63 -6.19
C VAL A 261 17.22 9.44 -6.85
N HIS A 262 16.23 9.72 -7.69
CA HIS A 262 15.53 8.68 -8.43
C HIS A 262 16.48 8.02 -9.45
N PRO A 263 16.63 6.69 -9.45
CA PRO A 263 17.71 6.02 -10.19
C PRO A 263 17.59 6.08 -11.72
N ILE A 264 16.42 6.45 -12.26
CA ILE A 264 16.17 6.53 -13.71
C ILE A 264 16.16 7.99 -14.19
N SER A 265 15.22 8.80 -13.68
CA SER A 265 15.09 10.23 -14.01
C SER A 265 16.22 11.12 -13.44
N GLY A 266 16.96 10.70 -12.42
CA GLY A 266 18.02 11.51 -11.81
C GLY A 266 17.53 12.69 -10.97
N LEU A 267 16.22 12.77 -10.71
CA LEU A 267 15.63 13.85 -9.90
C LEU A 267 15.80 13.61 -8.40
N THR A 268 15.95 14.70 -7.64
CA THR A 268 16.03 14.66 -6.18
C THR A 268 14.66 14.32 -5.59
N ILE A 269 14.63 13.39 -4.64
CA ILE A 269 13.40 12.90 -4.01
C ILE A 269 13.02 13.76 -2.79
N PRO A 270 13.92 13.99 -1.79
CA PRO A 270 13.58 14.87 -0.68
C PRO A 270 13.41 16.32 -1.13
N GLY A 271 12.51 17.06 -0.48
CA GLY A 271 12.17 18.44 -0.82
C GLY A 271 11.11 18.58 -1.91
N LEU A 272 10.67 17.48 -2.54
CA LEU A 272 9.56 17.49 -3.49
C LEU A 272 8.26 17.90 -2.78
N GLN A 273 7.66 19.00 -3.21
CA GLN A 273 6.34 19.43 -2.75
C GLN A 273 5.26 18.62 -3.48
N LEU A 274 4.42 17.90 -2.72
CA LEU A 274 3.27 17.24 -3.31
C LEU A 274 2.16 18.25 -3.66
N PRO A 275 1.56 18.17 -4.86
CA PRO A 275 0.49 19.06 -5.27
C PRO A 275 -0.79 18.82 -4.46
N HIS A 276 -1.61 19.86 -4.35
CA HIS A 276 -2.94 19.81 -3.71
C HIS A 276 -2.97 19.32 -2.25
N TRP A 277 -1.87 19.44 -1.50
CA TRP A 277 -1.77 18.87 -0.15
C TRP A 277 -2.96 19.19 0.80
N PRO A 278 -3.45 20.43 0.90
CA PRO A 278 -4.62 20.71 1.73
C PRO A 278 -5.89 19.97 1.27
N ALA A 279 -6.06 19.74 -0.04
CA ALA A 279 -7.20 19.01 -0.59
C ALA A 279 -7.08 17.51 -0.30
N VAL A 280 -5.87 16.95 -0.35
CA VAL A 280 -5.60 15.55 0.04
C VAL A 280 -6.06 15.29 1.47
N LEU A 281 -5.69 16.17 2.41
CA LEU A 281 -6.08 16.02 3.82
C LEU A 281 -7.59 16.13 3.97
N ARG A 282 -8.25 17.12 3.35
CA ARG A 282 -9.72 17.23 3.40
C ARG A 282 -10.42 15.98 2.85
N MET A 283 -10.06 15.55 1.65
CA MET A 283 -10.65 14.38 0.99
C MET A 283 -10.51 13.12 1.85
N THR A 284 -9.32 12.86 2.38
CA THR A 284 -9.08 11.67 3.22
C THR A 284 -9.77 11.73 4.57
N LYS A 285 -9.96 12.93 5.14
CA LYS A 285 -10.76 13.12 6.35
C LYS A 285 -12.23 12.79 6.10
N GLU A 286 -12.79 13.32 5.02
CA GLU A 286 -14.18 13.09 4.63
C GLU A 286 -14.41 11.61 4.32
N ALA A 287 -13.51 10.98 3.56
CA ALA A 287 -13.54 9.54 3.30
C ALA A 287 -13.47 8.70 4.58
N ALA A 288 -12.56 9.02 5.51
CA ALA A 288 -12.44 8.29 6.77
C ALA A 288 -13.69 8.37 7.65
N LEU A 289 -14.44 9.48 7.59
CA LEU A 289 -15.65 9.67 8.37
C LEU A 289 -16.91 9.07 7.71
N LEU A 290 -16.84 8.72 6.42
CA LEU A 290 -18.00 8.22 5.67
C LEU A 290 -18.46 6.83 6.13
N HIS A 291 -17.51 5.97 6.51
CA HIS A 291 -17.75 4.61 6.99
C HIS A 291 -17.00 4.35 8.31
N PRO A 292 -17.50 4.90 9.44
CA PRO A 292 -16.78 4.94 10.70
C PRO A 292 -16.56 3.57 11.36
N GLU A 293 -17.19 2.52 10.83
CA GLU A 293 -16.94 1.13 11.20
C GLU A 293 -15.51 0.69 10.83
N ASN A 294 -14.92 1.29 9.79
CA ASN A 294 -13.53 1.09 9.40
C ASN A 294 -12.66 2.20 9.98
N ARG A 295 -12.18 1.98 11.21
CA ARG A 295 -11.52 3.03 12.00
C ARG A 295 -10.09 3.33 11.58
N SER A 296 -9.40 2.44 10.88
CA SER A 296 -7.98 2.63 10.52
C SER A 296 -7.73 2.27 9.07
N VAL A 297 -7.57 3.26 8.19
CA VAL A 297 -7.54 3.02 6.74
C VAL A 297 -6.30 3.63 6.11
N GLY A 298 -5.64 2.87 5.24
CA GLY A 298 -4.60 3.39 4.34
C GLY A 298 -5.20 3.74 2.99
N TRP A 299 -5.36 5.02 2.71
CA TRP A 299 -5.87 5.54 1.45
C TRP A 299 -4.76 5.65 0.42
N ASP A 300 -4.98 5.06 -0.76
CA ASP A 300 -4.12 5.24 -1.91
C ASP A 300 -4.72 6.30 -2.83
N ILE A 301 -3.91 7.30 -3.13
CA ILE A 301 -4.36 8.54 -3.75
C ILE A 301 -3.52 8.77 -5.01
N ALA A 302 -4.19 9.02 -6.12
CA ALA A 302 -3.57 9.63 -7.28
C ALA A 302 -3.63 11.15 -7.13
N LEU A 303 -2.52 11.82 -7.41
CA LEU A 303 -2.51 13.27 -7.56
C LEU A 303 -2.57 13.57 -9.05
N THR A 304 -3.69 14.12 -9.52
CA THR A 304 -3.89 14.49 -10.92
C THR A 304 -3.73 16.01 -11.09
N PRO A 305 -3.65 16.53 -12.33
CA PRO A 305 -3.70 17.98 -12.57
C PRO A 305 -4.97 18.66 -12.04
N ALA A 306 -6.10 17.94 -11.96
CA ALA A 306 -7.38 18.49 -11.51
C ALA A 306 -7.55 18.45 -9.98
N GLY A 307 -6.80 17.59 -9.30
CA GLY A 307 -6.91 17.38 -7.85
C GLY A 307 -6.58 15.95 -7.44
N PRO A 308 -6.61 15.66 -6.12
CA PRO A 308 -6.45 14.31 -5.62
C PRO A 308 -7.71 13.48 -5.85
N GLU A 309 -7.54 12.18 -6.09
CA GLU A 309 -8.65 11.20 -6.15
C GLU A 309 -8.24 9.88 -5.51
N LEU A 310 -9.22 9.13 -4.99
CA LEU A 310 -9.00 7.82 -4.38
C LEU A 310 -8.87 6.71 -5.43
N ILE A 311 -7.87 5.86 -5.24
CA ILE A 311 -7.66 4.63 -6.02
C ILE A 311 -8.20 3.42 -5.27
N GLU A 312 -7.92 3.35 -3.97
CA GLU A 312 -8.38 2.30 -3.07
C GLU A 312 -8.26 2.74 -1.60
N GLY A 313 -9.04 2.12 -0.73
CA GLY A 313 -8.88 2.17 0.72
C GLY A 313 -8.42 0.81 1.25
N ASN A 314 -7.39 0.79 2.08
CA ASN A 314 -6.80 -0.44 2.60
C ASN A 314 -7.13 -0.62 4.10
N HIS A 315 -8.01 -1.57 4.42
CA HIS A 315 -8.32 -1.97 5.80
C HIS A 315 -7.16 -2.71 6.50
N ASN A 316 -6.19 -3.20 5.74
CA ASN A 316 -5.04 -3.98 6.20
C ASN A 316 -3.71 -3.31 5.78
N TRP A 317 -3.64 -2.00 5.92
CA TRP A 317 -2.57 -1.18 5.36
C TRP A 317 -1.14 -1.63 5.74
N CYS A 318 -0.18 -1.38 4.85
CA CYS A 318 1.14 -2.01 4.91
C CYS A 318 2.04 -1.37 5.98
N LYS A 319 2.35 -2.14 7.02
CA LYS A 319 3.26 -1.77 8.11
C LYS A 319 4.68 -1.39 7.68
N LEU A 320 5.14 -1.96 6.54
CA LEU A 320 6.48 -1.67 5.99
C LEU A 320 6.49 -0.29 5.37
N LEU A 321 5.47 0.01 4.54
CA LEU A 321 5.29 1.33 3.94
C LEU A 321 5.18 2.40 5.02
N TRP A 322 4.52 2.10 6.14
CA TRP A 322 4.40 3.03 7.25
C TRP A 322 5.72 3.28 8.00
N GLN A 323 6.47 2.23 8.39
CA GLN A 323 7.62 2.38 9.30
C GLN A 323 8.98 2.50 8.61
N LEU A 324 9.20 1.83 7.46
CA LEU A 324 10.52 1.82 6.81
C LEU A 324 10.97 3.21 6.31
N PRO A 325 10.12 4.03 5.66
CA PRO A 325 10.57 5.31 5.11
C PRO A 325 11.00 6.32 6.18
N VAL A 326 10.52 6.17 7.42
CA VAL A 326 10.95 6.96 8.58
C VAL A 326 11.94 6.22 9.48
N GLN A 327 12.33 5.00 9.10
CA GLN A 327 13.32 4.14 9.76
C GLN A 327 13.11 3.96 11.27
N THR A 328 11.86 4.04 11.73
CA THR A 328 11.51 4.07 13.16
C THR A 328 10.35 3.13 13.44
N GLY A 329 10.41 2.42 14.57
CA GLY A 329 9.28 1.63 15.07
C GLY A 329 8.21 2.56 15.62
N LEU A 330 6.99 2.44 15.11
CA LEU A 330 5.88 3.35 15.44
C LEU A 330 4.75 2.68 16.22
N LYS A 331 4.97 1.46 16.72
CA LYS A 331 3.93 0.64 17.38
C LYS A 331 3.22 1.37 18.51
N ASP A 332 3.94 2.20 19.27
CA ASP A 332 3.39 2.93 20.42
C ASP A 332 2.29 3.90 20.01
N VAL A 333 2.37 4.47 18.79
CA VAL A 333 1.29 5.29 18.22
C VAL A 333 0.00 4.49 18.14
N LEU A 334 0.05 3.24 17.66
CA LEU A 334 -1.13 2.38 17.50
C LEU A 334 -1.69 1.90 18.83
N LEU A 335 -0.82 1.68 19.82
CA LEU A 335 -1.23 1.23 21.15
C LEU A 335 -2.16 2.22 21.85
N THR A 336 -2.08 3.52 21.51
CA THR A 336 -2.98 4.55 22.08
C THR A 336 -4.45 4.35 21.70
N TYR A 337 -4.73 3.60 20.62
CA TYR A 337 -6.08 3.33 20.12
C TYR A 337 -6.62 1.96 20.53
N LEU A 338 -5.78 1.07 21.08
CA LEU A 338 -6.17 -0.26 21.53
C LEU A 338 -6.57 -0.21 23.01
N LYS A 339 -7.86 -0.03 23.29
CA LYS A 339 -8.42 -0.07 24.65
C LYS A 339 -8.67 -1.50 25.13
#